data_AF-A0A951DRN4-F1
#
_entry.id   AF-A0A951DRN4-F1
#
_cell.length_a   1.000
_cell.length_b   1.000
_cell.length_c   1.000
_cell.angle_alpha   90.00
_cell.angle_beta   90.00
_cell.angle_gamma   90.00
#
_symmetry.space_group_name_H-M   'P 1'
#
loop_
_entity.id
_entity.type
_entity.pdbx_description
1 polymer ?
#
loop_
_entity_poly.entity_id
_entity_poly.type
_entity_poly.pdbx_seq_one_letter_code
_entity_poly.pdbx_strand_id
1 'polypeptide(L)'
;MKPLKVEEPELISGDIGSGVLILCDHASNAIPAEFGELGLAKAELERHIAHDIGAADVSRTLARALGAPAILSRFSRLLIDPNRGRDDPTLVMRVADGAVVPGNAAIDDPGIEARLERFYLPDDRAITAAIEASLKAEIVPAIISIHSFTPSLRGHARPWHCGLLFDADERIAKPLFAALSTSGDLVVGANEPYDGALEGDTLDRHAGSRGLANVLVEIRQDLIASKKEAVIWGERLASALRPILAQPRIHRIEPHASRTRVSHGRSNHNDAAGTERSRADLMSELEAGVYRRLVAHLRERTDVQNIDLMNLAGFCRNCLSNWLKDAAEAAGQPLSKEESRALVYGMPYEEWRARYQKEATETQKAAFAAGAAHRR
;
A
#
# COMPACT_ATOMS: atom_id res chain seq x y z
N MET A 1 -6.31 -21.73 28.85
CA MET A 1 -5.42 -20.94 27.97
C MET A 1 -5.47 -19.50 28.42
N LYS A 2 -4.33 -18.80 28.53
CA LYS A 2 -4.36 -17.34 28.69
C LYS A 2 -4.97 -16.74 27.41
N PRO A 3 -5.78 -15.67 27.49
CA PRO A 3 -6.26 -14.99 26.29
C PRO A 3 -5.06 -14.50 25.47
N LEU A 4 -5.10 -14.70 24.15
CA LEU A 4 -4.09 -14.16 23.23
C LEU A 4 -4.03 -12.65 23.39
N LYS A 5 -2.81 -12.11 23.46
CA LYS A 5 -2.65 -10.66 23.54
C LYS A 5 -2.93 -10.01 22.18
N VAL A 6 -3.15 -8.70 22.18
CA VAL A 6 -3.44 -7.94 20.94
C VAL A 6 -2.19 -7.81 20.06
N GLU A 7 -1.00 -7.93 20.64
CA GLU A 7 0.30 -7.90 19.96
C GLU A 7 0.64 -9.18 19.18
N GLU A 8 0.01 -10.31 19.54
CA GLU A 8 0.29 -11.59 18.90
C GLU A 8 -0.70 -11.80 17.75
N PRO A 9 -0.29 -12.34 16.59
CA PRO A 9 -1.25 -12.72 15.55
C PRO A 9 -2.19 -13.84 16.01
N GLU A 10 -3.37 -13.91 15.40
CA GLU A 10 -4.18 -15.13 15.42
C GLU A 10 -3.60 -16.13 14.42
N LEU A 11 -3.22 -17.31 14.94
CA LEU A 11 -2.75 -18.42 14.13
C LEU A 11 -3.87 -19.44 13.97
N ILE A 12 -4.34 -19.64 12.74
CA ILE A 12 -5.30 -20.67 12.40
C ILE A 12 -4.53 -21.91 11.96
N SER A 13 -4.77 -23.02 12.67
CA SER A 13 -4.19 -24.30 12.31
C SER A 13 -4.70 -24.79 10.96
N GLY A 14 -3.80 -25.35 10.17
CA GLY A 14 -4.09 -26.00 8.89
C GLY A 14 -2.94 -26.92 8.50
N ASP A 15 -3.13 -27.65 7.40
CA ASP A 15 -2.12 -28.57 6.89
C ASP A 15 -1.12 -27.79 6.00
N ILE A 16 0.16 -27.83 6.36
CA ILE A 16 1.24 -27.30 5.52
C ILE A 16 1.23 -27.97 4.14
N GLY A 17 0.85 -29.26 4.08
CA GLY A 17 0.69 -30.03 2.84
C GLY A 17 -0.37 -29.48 1.88
N SER A 18 -1.25 -28.56 2.33
CA SER A 18 -2.15 -27.82 1.43
C SER A 18 -1.39 -26.95 0.43
N GLY A 19 -0.13 -26.60 0.71
CA GLY A 19 0.69 -25.73 -0.14
C GLY A 19 0.22 -24.28 -0.16
N VAL A 20 -0.57 -23.84 0.82
CA VAL A 20 -1.13 -22.47 0.86
C VAL A 20 -0.91 -21.85 2.23
N LEU A 21 -0.64 -20.55 2.27
CA LEU A 21 -0.69 -19.73 3.47
C LEU A 21 -1.62 -18.53 3.23
N ILE A 22 -2.59 -18.34 4.12
CA ILE A 22 -3.54 -17.21 4.03
C ILE A 22 -3.15 -16.12 5.02
N LEU A 23 -3.16 -14.87 4.57
CA LEU A 23 -2.80 -13.70 5.36
C LEU A 23 -3.98 -12.71 5.44
N CYS A 24 -4.09 -11.99 6.55
CA CYS A 24 -5.01 -10.85 6.67
C CYS A 24 -4.42 -9.82 7.63
N ASP A 25 -3.76 -8.83 7.04
CA ASP A 25 -3.05 -7.76 7.75
C ASP A 25 -3.99 -6.81 8.51
N HIS A 26 -5.22 -6.63 8.02
CA HIS A 26 -6.19 -5.66 8.55
C HIS A 26 -7.41 -6.34 9.18
N ALA A 27 -7.22 -7.50 9.81
CA ALA A 27 -8.31 -8.34 10.31
C ALA A 27 -9.07 -7.81 11.55
N SER A 28 -8.54 -6.81 12.25
CA SER A 28 -9.05 -6.36 13.55
C SER A 28 -9.00 -4.84 13.65
N ASN A 29 -9.97 -4.25 14.35
CA ASN A 29 -9.96 -2.84 14.75
C ASN A 29 -9.55 -2.64 16.23
N ALA A 30 -9.03 -3.67 16.89
CA ALA A 30 -8.70 -3.59 18.31
C ALA A 30 -7.55 -2.62 18.57
N ILE A 31 -7.71 -1.82 19.62
CA ILE A 31 -6.68 -0.90 20.13
C ILE A 31 -6.49 -1.21 21.62
N PRO A 32 -5.25 -1.48 22.10
CA PRO A 32 -5.00 -1.70 23.52
C PRO A 32 -5.39 -0.48 24.36
N ALA A 33 -5.92 -0.73 25.56
CA ALA A 33 -6.55 0.29 26.40
C ALA A 33 -5.64 1.49 26.73
N GLU A 34 -4.33 1.27 26.83
CA GLU A 34 -3.35 2.32 27.11
C GLU A 34 -3.16 3.33 25.96
N PHE A 35 -3.58 3.00 24.73
CA PHE A 35 -3.64 3.95 23.62
C PHE A 35 -4.98 4.70 23.56
N GLY A 36 -5.93 4.34 24.44
CA GLY A 36 -7.33 4.72 24.31
C GLY A 36 -7.86 4.38 22.91
N GLU A 37 -8.84 5.12 22.42
CA GLU A 37 -9.34 5.01 21.04
C GLU A 37 -8.50 5.85 20.05
N LEU A 38 -7.20 6.08 20.34
CA LEU A 38 -6.35 7.06 19.63
C LEU A 38 -6.97 8.47 19.57
N GLY A 39 -7.82 8.81 20.54
CA GLY A 39 -8.60 10.05 20.56
C GLY A 39 -9.71 10.14 19.52
N LEU A 40 -10.09 9.03 18.89
CA LEU A 40 -11.20 8.94 17.95
C LEU A 40 -12.51 8.58 18.67
N ALA A 41 -13.64 8.94 18.06
CA ALA A 41 -14.93 8.41 18.48
C ALA A 41 -15.01 6.91 18.15
N LYS A 42 -15.68 6.12 18.99
CA LYS A 42 -15.81 4.66 18.78
C LYS A 42 -16.36 4.29 17.40
N ALA A 43 -17.31 5.06 16.86
CA ALA A 43 -17.88 4.85 15.54
C ALA A 43 -16.84 4.93 14.41
N GLU A 44 -15.75 5.69 14.59
CA GLU A 44 -14.65 5.77 13.63
C GLU A 44 -13.83 4.47 13.60
N LEU A 45 -13.71 3.79 14.74
CA LEU A 45 -13.03 2.49 14.82
C LEU A 45 -13.85 1.36 14.18
N GLU A 46 -15.15 1.54 14.00
CA GLU A 46 -16.02 0.58 13.31
C GLU A 46 -16.01 0.78 11.78
N ARG A 47 -15.36 1.84 11.28
CA ARG A 47 -15.20 2.11 9.85
C ARG A 47 -13.97 1.41 9.26
N HIS A 48 -13.95 1.39 7.93
CA HIS A 48 -12.87 0.84 7.11
C HIS A 48 -11.49 1.48 7.33
N ILE A 49 -11.42 2.65 7.98
CA ILE A 49 -10.15 3.29 8.32
C ILE A 49 -9.35 2.51 9.37
N ALA A 50 -10.04 1.73 10.22
CA ALA A 50 -9.44 1.02 11.34
C ALA A 50 -9.10 -0.44 11.04
N HIS A 51 -9.78 -1.04 10.07
CA HIS A 51 -9.66 -2.44 9.68
C HIS A 51 -10.43 -2.72 8.39
N ASP A 52 -10.24 -3.91 7.85
CA ASP A 52 -10.93 -4.37 6.66
C ASP A 52 -12.19 -5.16 7.06
N ILE A 53 -13.35 -4.55 6.83
CA ILE A 53 -14.65 -5.08 7.25
C ILE A 53 -14.93 -6.39 6.50
N GLY A 54 -15.08 -7.48 7.26
CA GLY A 54 -15.41 -8.81 6.75
C GLY A 54 -14.19 -9.64 6.29
N ALA A 55 -13.03 -9.02 6.08
CA ALA A 55 -11.84 -9.72 5.56
C ALA A 55 -11.40 -10.88 6.48
N ALA A 56 -11.45 -10.68 7.79
CA ALA A 56 -11.12 -11.73 8.76
C ALA A 56 -12.02 -12.97 8.64
N ASP A 57 -13.33 -12.79 8.41
CA ASP A 57 -14.29 -13.89 8.28
C ASP A 57 -14.15 -14.59 6.92
N VAL A 58 -13.80 -13.85 5.86
CA VAL A 58 -13.42 -14.43 4.57
C VAL A 58 -12.17 -15.29 4.72
N SER A 59 -11.11 -14.77 5.36
CA SER A 59 -9.85 -15.48 5.60
C SER A 59 -10.05 -16.77 6.38
N ARG A 60 -10.83 -16.72 7.48
CA ARG A 60 -11.18 -17.92 8.28
C ARG A 60 -11.96 -18.96 7.47
N THR A 61 -12.83 -18.50 6.56
CA THR A 61 -13.59 -19.40 5.68
C THR A 61 -12.71 -20.03 4.63
N LEU A 62 -11.90 -19.21 3.95
CA LEU A 62 -10.97 -19.68 2.94
C LEU A 62 -9.96 -20.69 3.50
N ALA A 63 -9.42 -20.42 4.70
CA ALA A 63 -8.50 -21.32 5.40
C ALA A 63 -9.12 -22.68 5.67
N ARG A 64 -10.34 -22.69 6.23
CA ARG A 64 -11.09 -23.93 6.46
C ARG A 64 -11.41 -24.66 5.16
N ALA A 65 -11.85 -23.96 4.12
CA ALA A 65 -12.22 -24.56 2.85
C ALA A 65 -11.00 -25.20 2.15
N LEU A 66 -9.84 -24.55 2.20
CA LEU A 66 -8.60 -25.05 1.60
C LEU A 66 -7.81 -26.00 2.52
N GLY A 67 -8.19 -26.12 3.80
CA GLY A 67 -7.41 -26.84 4.80
C GLY A 67 -6.07 -26.19 5.10
N ALA A 68 -5.93 -24.90 4.82
CA ALA A 68 -4.69 -24.15 4.86
C ALA A 68 -4.47 -23.41 6.19
N PRO A 69 -3.21 -23.26 6.66
CA PRO A 69 -2.91 -22.36 7.76
C PRO A 69 -3.22 -20.90 7.39
N ALA A 70 -3.57 -20.09 8.39
CA ALA A 70 -3.76 -18.66 8.20
C ALA A 70 -3.23 -17.82 9.37
N ILE A 71 -2.83 -16.59 9.07
CA ILE A 71 -2.28 -15.62 10.03
C ILE A 71 -3.06 -14.31 9.88
N LEU A 72 -3.69 -13.87 10.98
CA LEU A 72 -4.51 -12.66 11.00
C LEU A 72 -4.00 -11.71 12.10
N SER A 73 -3.71 -10.46 11.75
CA SER A 73 -3.32 -9.43 12.72
C SER A 73 -4.46 -9.15 13.71
N ARG A 74 -4.11 -8.91 14.98
CA ARG A 74 -5.11 -8.75 16.06
C ARG A 74 -5.35 -7.31 16.48
N PHE A 75 -4.71 -6.35 15.84
CA PHE A 75 -4.80 -4.92 16.14
C PHE A 75 -5.22 -4.08 14.93
N SER A 76 -5.70 -2.87 15.20
CA SER A 76 -6.06 -1.89 14.18
C SER A 76 -4.86 -1.39 13.40
N ARG A 77 -5.00 -1.29 12.08
CA ARG A 77 -4.01 -0.64 11.20
C ARG A 77 -3.71 0.82 11.56
N LEU A 78 -4.58 1.46 12.36
CA LEU A 78 -4.34 2.82 12.87
C LEU A 78 -3.26 2.86 13.96
N LEU A 79 -2.98 1.75 14.67
CA LEU A 79 -1.83 1.71 15.57
C LEU A 79 -0.54 1.73 14.76
N ILE A 80 -0.43 0.80 13.83
CA ILE A 80 0.64 0.66 12.86
C ILE A 80 0.10 -0.25 11.76
N ASP A 81 0.40 0.03 10.50
CA ASP A 81 -0.13 -0.75 9.39
C ASP A 81 0.84 -1.89 9.02
N PRO A 82 0.51 -3.18 9.26
CA PRO A 82 1.43 -4.29 9.00
C PRO A 82 1.65 -4.57 7.50
N ASN A 83 0.78 -4.02 6.63
CA ASN A 83 0.89 -4.10 5.17
C ASN A 83 1.60 -2.86 4.56
N ARG A 84 2.40 -2.14 5.35
CA ARG A 84 3.26 -1.04 4.87
C ARG A 84 4.73 -1.39 4.98
N GLY A 85 5.53 -0.79 4.11
CA GLY A 85 6.97 -0.71 4.31
C GLY A 85 7.31 -0.03 5.64
N ARG A 86 8.41 -0.46 6.27
CA ARG A 86 8.84 0.09 7.58
C ARG A 86 9.26 1.57 7.50
N ASP A 87 9.55 2.04 6.30
CA ASP A 87 9.89 3.41 5.94
C ASP A 87 8.71 4.17 5.29
N ASP A 88 7.54 3.53 5.15
CA ASP A 88 6.38 4.17 4.54
C ASP A 88 5.86 5.31 5.45
N PRO A 89 5.64 6.53 4.91
CA PRO A 89 5.19 7.67 5.72
C PRO A 89 3.79 7.51 6.31
N THR A 90 3.04 6.50 5.87
CA THR A 90 1.72 6.12 6.37
C THR A 90 1.73 4.88 7.26
N LEU A 91 2.92 4.34 7.60
CA LEU A 91 3.10 3.22 8.53
C LEU A 91 2.35 3.44 9.85
N VAL A 92 2.40 4.66 10.38
CA VAL A 92 1.48 5.12 11.44
C VAL A 92 0.62 6.24 10.88
N MET A 93 -0.63 5.92 10.54
CA MET A 93 -1.54 6.82 9.84
C MET A 93 -1.89 8.05 10.69
N ARG A 94 -1.44 9.24 10.27
CA ARG A 94 -1.78 10.51 10.94
C ARG A 94 -3.12 11.11 10.47
N VAL A 95 -3.53 10.82 9.25
CA VAL A 95 -4.77 11.36 8.64
C VAL A 95 -5.50 10.24 7.91
N ALA A 96 -6.72 9.90 8.36
CA ALA A 96 -7.57 8.89 7.76
C ALA A 96 -8.86 9.53 7.24
N ASP A 97 -9.24 9.26 5.99
CA ASP A 97 -10.44 9.84 5.34
C ASP A 97 -10.55 11.38 5.43
N GLY A 98 -9.41 12.08 5.53
CA GLY A 98 -9.35 13.54 5.65
C GLY A 98 -9.50 14.08 7.08
N ALA A 99 -9.64 13.21 8.08
CA ALA A 99 -9.62 13.56 9.50
C ALA A 99 -8.28 13.18 10.13
N VAL A 100 -7.79 14.03 11.04
CA VAL A 100 -6.60 13.74 11.85
C VAL A 100 -6.92 12.61 12.83
N VAL A 101 -5.98 11.68 13.02
CA VAL A 101 -5.99 10.67 14.09
C VAL A 101 -5.24 11.25 15.30
N PRO A 102 -5.91 11.73 16.35
CA PRO A 102 -5.26 12.52 17.40
C PRO A 102 -4.09 11.82 18.09
N GLY A 103 -4.25 10.54 18.40
CA GLY A 103 -3.21 9.70 19.03
C GLY A 103 -1.99 9.40 18.16
N ASN A 104 -2.04 9.78 16.88
CA ASN A 104 -0.92 9.61 15.92
C ASN A 104 -0.35 10.95 15.46
N ALA A 105 -1.07 12.06 15.64
CA ALA A 105 -0.73 13.35 15.05
C ALA A 105 0.69 13.83 15.40
N ALA A 106 1.12 13.60 16.64
CA ALA A 106 2.41 14.00 17.17
C ALA A 106 3.38 12.83 17.41
N ILE A 107 3.12 11.64 16.82
CA ILE A 107 4.03 10.50 16.99
C ILE A 107 5.40 10.79 16.36
N ASP A 108 6.45 10.53 17.14
CA ASP A 108 7.85 10.65 16.78
C ASP A 108 8.47 9.28 16.45
N ASP A 109 9.73 9.26 16.02
CA ASP A 109 10.42 8.04 15.62
C ASP A 109 10.52 7.00 16.76
N PRO A 110 10.84 7.37 18.01
CA PRO A 110 10.78 6.42 19.14
C PRO A 110 9.39 5.82 19.34
N GLY A 111 8.32 6.60 19.19
CA GLY A 111 6.95 6.10 19.27
C GLY A 111 6.61 5.13 18.14
N ILE A 112 7.06 5.39 16.92
CA ILE A 112 6.90 4.49 15.77
C ILE A 112 7.66 3.19 16.01
N GLU A 113 8.92 3.26 16.44
CA GLU A 113 9.76 2.08 16.72
C GLU A 113 9.15 1.20 17.82
N ALA A 114 8.64 1.81 18.89
CA ALA A 114 7.96 1.06 19.95
C ALA A 114 6.72 0.31 19.45
N ARG A 115 5.95 0.89 18.52
CA ARG A 115 4.81 0.20 17.88
C ARG A 115 5.28 -0.87 16.90
N LEU A 116 6.38 -0.64 16.20
CA LEU A 116 7.00 -1.59 15.29
C LEU A 116 7.44 -2.85 16.05
N GLU A 117 8.20 -2.70 17.12
CA GLU A 117 8.66 -3.81 17.96
C GLU A 117 7.50 -4.60 18.56
N ARG A 118 6.46 -3.89 18.99
CA ARG A 118 5.37 -4.46 19.78
C ARG A 118 4.27 -5.11 18.94
N PHE A 119 3.93 -4.57 17.78
CA PHE A 119 2.76 -5.02 16.99
C PHE A 119 3.17 -5.53 15.61
N TYR A 120 3.99 -4.78 14.88
CA TYR A 120 4.37 -5.12 13.50
C TYR A 120 5.29 -6.35 13.45
N LEU A 121 6.38 -6.37 14.24
CA LEU A 121 7.38 -7.43 14.17
C LEU A 121 6.85 -8.81 14.58
N PRO A 122 5.97 -8.97 15.58
CA PRO A 122 5.35 -10.26 15.88
C PRO A 122 4.61 -10.86 14.69
N ASP A 123 3.80 -10.07 13.98
CA ASP A 123 3.10 -10.51 12.76
C ASP A 123 4.09 -10.89 11.65
N ASP A 124 5.05 -10.01 11.36
CA ASP A 124 6.08 -10.20 10.31
C ASP A 124 6.92 -11.47 10.56
N ARG A 125 7.25 -11.75 11.84
CA ARG A 125 7.97 -12.96 12.25
C ARG A 125 7.10 -14.21 12.15
N ALA A 126 5.82 -14.14 12.49
CA ALA A 126 4.92 -15.28 12.38
C ALA A 126 4.74 -15.72 10.92
N ILE A 127 4.59 -14.76 10.00
CA ILE A 127 4.50 -15.02 8.55
C ILE A 127 5.80 -15.66 8.05
N THR A 128 6.94 -15.08 8.40
CA THR A 128 8.26 -15.65 8.07
C THR A 128 8.38 -17.08 8.59
N ALA A 129 8.06 -17.32 9.85
CA ALA A 129 8.18 -18.64 10.47
C ALA A 129 7.29 -19.70 9.80
N ALA A 130 6.07 -19.34 9.38
CA ALA A 130 5.17 -20.24 8.67
C ALA A 130 5.69 -20.60 7.27
N ILE A 131 6.26 -19.63 6.55
CA ILE A 131 6.90 -19.86 5.25
C ILE A 131 8.13 -20.76 5.41
N GLU A 132 9.03 -20.45 6.35
CA GLU A 132 10.23 -21.26 6.60
C GLU A 132 9.88 -22.69 7.04
N ALA A 133 8.83 -22.86 7.85
CA ALA A 133 8.34 -24.18 8.22
C ALA A 133 7.84 -24.98 7.01
N SER A 134 7.15 -24.32 6.07
CA SER A 134 6.68 -24.94 4.82
C SER A 134 7.85 -25.36 3.94
N LEU A 135 8.81 -24.46 3.72
CA LEU A 135 10.00 -24.73 2.90
C LEU A 135 10.86 -25.85 3.50
N LYS A 136 11.00 -25.90 4.83
CA LYS A 136 11.69 -26.97 5.54
C LYS A 136 11.00 -28.34 5.36
N ALA A 137 9.68 -28.34 5.18
CA ALA A 137 8.88 -29.52 4.86
C ALA A 137 8.88 -29.84 3.35
N GLU A 138 9.72 -29.18 2.55
CA GLU A 138 9.79 -29.30 1.09
C GLU A 138 8.49 -28.92 0.37
N ILE A 139 7.68 -28.08 1.00
CA ILE A 139 6.45 -27.51 0.42
C ILE A 139 6.68 -26.03 0.13
N VAL A 140 6.54 -25.64 -1.14
CA VAL A 140 6.58 -24.23 -1.56
C VAL A 140 5.16 -23.65 -1.47
N PRO A 141 4.87 -22.76 -0.50
CA PRO A 141 3.51 -22.26 -0.32
C PRO A 141 3.15 -21.18 -1.35
N ALA A 142 1.91 -21.18 -1.80
CA ALA A 142 1.26 -20.02 -2.40
C ALA A 142 0.72 -19.09 -1.32
N ILE A 143 0.95 -17.78 -1.45
CA ILE A 143 0.56 -16.78 -0.47
C ILE A 143 -0.70 -16.06 -0.94
N ILE A 144 -1.79 -16.16 -0.19
CA ILE A 144 -3.06 -15.48 -0.48
C ILE A 144 -3.32 -14.45 0.61
N SER A 145 -3.25 -13.16 0.31
CA SER A 145 -3.63 -12.10 1.26
C SER A 145 -5.05 -11.62 1.00
N ILE A 146 -5.86 -11.47 2.05
CA ILE A 146 -7.28 -11.06 1.95
C ILE A 146 -7.47 -9.70 2.60
N HIS A 147 -8.01 -8.77 1.82
CA HIS A 147 -8.30 -7.39 2.17
C HIS A 147 -9.73 -7.02 1.72
N SER A 148 -10.19 -5.85 2.15
CA SER A 148 -11.48 -5.31 1.70
C SER A 148 -11.45 -3.80 1.54
N PHE A 149 -12.32 -3.27 0.67
CA PHE A 149 -12.40 -1.84 0.42
C PHE A 149 -13.83 -1.28 0.47
N THR A 150 -13.98 -0.02 0.88
CA THR A 150 -15.30 0.65 0.91
C THR A 150 -15.91 0.85 -0.48
N PRO A 151 -17.23 0.65 -0.69
CA PRO A 151 -17.84 0.77 -2.01
C PRO A 151 -17.75 2.15 -2.66
N SER A 152 -17.51 3.20 -1.87
CA SER A 152 -17.30 4.56 -2.37
C SER A 152 -16.20 5.25 -1.59
N LEU A 153 -15.29 5.93 -2.29
CA LEU A 153 -14.22 6.72 -1.69
C LEU A 153 -14.31 8.16 -2.18
N ARG A 154 -14.43 9.11 -1.24
CA ARG A 154 -14.57 10.55 -1.56
C ARG A 154 -15.65 10.84 -2.60
N GLY A 155 -16.80 10.17 -2.47
CA GLY A 155 -17.95 10.32 -3.37
C GLY A 155 -17.86 9.57 -4.71
N HIS A 156 -16.75 8.88 -4.99
CA HIS A 156 -16.57 8.10 -6.21
C HIS A 156 -16.90 6.63 -5.95
N ALA A 157 -17.88 6.10 -6.68
CA ALA A 157 -18.25 4.69 -6.62
C ALA A 157 -17.10 3.82 -7.16
N ARG A 158 -16.84 2.71 -6.49
CA ARG A 158 -15.89 1.69 -6.92
C ARG A 158 -16.65 0.49 -7.49
N PRO A 159 -16.70 0.35 -8.83
CA PRO A 159 -17.62 -0.59 -9.48
C PRO A 159 -17.23 -2.06 -9.28
N TRP A 160 -15.95 -2.32 -9.02
CA TRP A 160 -15.43 -3.68 -8.85
C TRP A 160 -16.05 -4.35 -7.62
N HIS A 161 -16.45 -5.61 -7.77
CA HIS A 161 -16.85 -6.48 -6.67
C HIS A 161 -15.62 -7.10 -6.00
N CYS A 162 -14.58 -7.37 -6.79
CA CYS A 162 -13.32 -7.94 -6.34
C CYS A 162 -12.16 -7.35 -7.15
N GLY A 163 -11.08 -6.99 -6.46
CA GLY A 163 -9.79 -6.63 -7.02
C GLY A 163 -8.77 -7.74 -6.81
N LEU A 164 -7.92 -7.98 -7.80
CA LEU A 164 -6.78 -8.88 -7.71
C LEU A 164 -5.50 -8.06 -7.88
N LEU A 165 -4.80 -7.88 -6.77
CA LEU A 165 -3.58 -7.10 -6.68
C LEU A 165 -2.37 -8.02 -6.80
N PHE A 166 -1.44 -7.62 -7.65
CA PHE A 166 -0.20 -8.33 -7.92
C PHE A 166 0.84 -7.36 -8.48
N ASP A 167 2.11 -7.70 -8.23
CA ASP A 167 3.23 -7.00 -8.84
C ASP A 167 3.51 -7.55 -10.25
N ALA A 168 4.57 -8.34 -10.43
CA ALA A 168 4.97 -8.92 -11.71
C ALA A 168 4.67 -10.42 -11.82
N ASP A 169 4.40 -11.10 -10.69
CA ASP A 169 4.02 -12.51 -10.67
C ASP A 169 2.51 -12.67 -10.91
N GLU A 170 2.15 -13.05 -12.14
CA GLU A 170 0.75 -13.25 -12.53
C GLU A 170 0.26 -14.69 -12.32
N ARG A 171 1.07 -15.59 -11.74
CA ARG A 171 0.79 -17.04 -11.73
C ARG A 171 -0.55 -17.39 -11.10
N ILE A 172 -0.99 -16.64 -10.07
CA ILE A 172 -2.29 -16.78 -9.43
C ILE A 172 -3.29 -15.74 -9.94
N ALA A 173 -2.91 -14.45 -9.98
CA ALA A 173 -3.83 -13.35 -10.26
C ALA A 173 -4.53 -13.50 -11.62
N LYS A 174 -3.79 -13.85 -12.68
CA LYS A 174 -4.36 -13.98 -14.03
C LYS A 174 -5.36 -15.13 -14.18
N PRO A 175 -5.06 -16.39 -13.79
CA PRO A 175 -6.07 -17.44 -13.85
C PRO A 175 -7.22 -17.22 -12.86
N LEU A 176 -6.98 -16.58 -11.71
CA LEU A 176 -8.03 -16.24 -10.76
C LEU A 176 -8.99 -15.18 -11.33
N PHE A 177 -8.46 -14.18 -12.02
CA PHE A 177 -9.25 -13.20 -12.75
C PHE A 177 -10.18 -13.88 -13.74
N ALA A 178 -9.65 -14.80 -14.56
CA ALA A 178 -10.44 -15.54 -15.54
C ALA A 178 -11.52 -16.41 -14.86
N ALA A 179 -11.17 -17.10 -13.78
CA ALA A 179 -12.10 -17.95 -13.04
C ALA A 179 -13.26 -17.15 -12.44
N LEU A 180 -12.98 -16.03 -11.77
CA LEU A 180 -14.01 -15.17 -11.16
C LEU A 180 -14.85 -14.41 -12.20
N SER A 181 -14.31 -14.15 -13.39
CA SER A 181 -15.02 -13.48 -14.48
C SER A 181 -15.93 -14.42 -15.28
N THR A 182 -15.78 -15.75 -15.15
CA THR A 182 -16.45 -16.75 -16.00
C THR A 182 -17.98 -16.73 -15.85
N SER A 183 -18.51 -16.49 -14.64
CA SER A 183 -19.95 -16.46 -14.37
C SER A 183 -20.63 -15.16 -14.84
N GLY A 184 -19.87 -14.10 -15.11
CA GLY A 184 -20.40 -12.80 -15.53
C GLY A 184 -21.17 -12.02 -14.45
N ASP A 185 -21.29 -12.55 -13.22
CA ASP A 185 -21.95 -11.90 -12.09
C ASP A 185 -21.02 -10.95 -11.31
N LEU A 186 -19.71 -11.00 -11.59
CA LEU A 186 -18.69 -10.19 -10.93
C LEU A 186 -18.03 -9.19 -11.87
N VAL A 187 -17.90 -7.95 -11.40
CA VAL A 187 -16.95 -6.98 -11.96
C VAL A 187 -15.63 -7.20 -11.25
N VAL A 188 -14.67 -7.84 -11.91
CA VAL A 188 -13.35 -8.12 -11.35
C VAL A 188 -12.35 -7.10 -11.90
N GLY A 189 -11.54 -6.52 -11.01
CA GLY A 189 -10.47 -5.59 -11.36
C GLY A 189 -9.10 -6.23 -11.22
N ALA A 190 -8.18 -5.95 -12.15
CA ALA A 190 -6.77 -6.30 -12.02
C ALA A 190 -6.02 -5.05 -11.55
N ASN A 191 -5.37 -5.12 -10.38
CA ASN A 191 -4.76 -3.96 -9.73
C ASN A 191 -5.75 -2.79 -9.56
N GLU A 192 -6.96 -3.11 -9.09
CA GLU A 192 -8.01 -2.16 -8.74
C GLU A 192 -8.61 -2.55 -7.38
N PRO A 193 -9.05 -1.59 -6.54
CA PRO A 193 -8.94 -0.14 -6.74
C PRO A 193 -7.54 0.41 -6.40
N TYR A 194 -6.59 -0.48 -6.14
CA TYR A 194 -5.22 -0.16 -5.76
C TYR A 194 -4.24 -0.99 -6.61
N ASP A 195 -3.04 -0.46 -6.84
CA ASP A 195 -1.95 -1.20 -7.48
C ASP A 195 -1.28 -2.13 -6.45
N GLY A 196 -0.94 -3.37 -6.87
CA GLY A 196 -0.30 -4.38 -6.03
C GLY A 196 1.23 -4.39 -6.03
N ALA A 197 1.92 -3.49 -6.75
CA ALA A 197 3.37 -3.35 -6.72
C ALA A 197 3.80 -2.32 -5.67
N LEU A 198 3.64 -2.67 -4.39
CA LEU A 198 4.00 -1.82 -3.28
C LEU A 198 5.30 -2.31 -2.64
N GLU A 199 6.38 -1.54 -2.81
CA GLU A 199 7.66 -1.89 -2.22
C GLU A 199 7.55 -1.95 -0.70
N GLY A 200 8.06 -3.04 -0.13
CA GLY A 200 8.11 -3.25 1.29
C GLY A 200 6.76 -3.61 1.91
N ASP A 201 5.67 -3.82 1.17
CA ASP A 201 4.40 -4.33 1.72
C ASP A 201 4.47 -5.83 2.08
N THR A 202 3.40 -6.40 2.65
CA THR A 202 3.43 -7.78 3.13
C THR A 202 3.74 -8.78 2.01
N LEU A 203 3.15 -8.60 0.82
CA LEU A 203 3.38 -9.52 -0.29
C LEU A 203 4.77 -9.36 -0.91
N ASP A 204 5.29 -8.14 -1.04
CA ASP A 204 6.66 -7.92 -1.50
C ASP A 204 7.68 -8.58 -0.56
N ARG A 205 7.57 -8.34 0.75
CA ARG A 205 8.51 -8.88 1.75
C ARG A 205 8.44 -10.41 1.89
N HIS A 206 7.24 -10.98 1.88
CA HIS A 206 7.03 -12.39 2.22
C HIS A 206 6.83 -13.29 1.01
N ALA A 207 6.48 -12.75 -0.16
CA ALA A 207 6.23 -13.58 -1.34
C ALA A 207 7.05 -13.14 -2.57
N GLY A 208 6.86 -11.91 -3.06
CA GLY A 208 7.47 -11.41 -4.29
C GLY A 208 8.99 -11.47 -4.26
N SER A 209 9.61 -10.92 -3.21
CA SER A 209 11.08 -10.97 -3.01
C SER A 209 11.64 -12.39 -2.86
N ARG A 210 10.78 -13.38 -2.56
CA ARG A 210 11.13 -14.79 -2.39
C ARG A 210 10.74 -15.66 -3.59
N GLY A 211 10.12 -15.09 -4.63
CA GLY A 211 9.63 -15.83 -5.80
C GLY A 211 8.48 -16.79 -5.53
N LEU A 212 7.75 -16.61 -4.42
CA LEU A 212 6.58 -17.43 -4.09
C LEU A 212 5.35 -16.90 -4.84
N ALA A 213 4.55 -17.80 -5.40
CA ALA A 213 3.33 -17.43 -6.10
C ALA A 213 2.37 -16.73 -5.13
N ASN A 214 1.84 -15.57 -5.50
CA ASN A 214 1.03 -14.77 -4.61
C ASN A 214 -0.08 -13.98 -5.30
N VAL A 215 -1.06 -13.57 -4.50
CA VAL A 215 -2.08 -12.58 -4.88
C VAL A 215 -2.64 -11.93 -3.62
N LEU A 216 -2.95 -10.64 -3.70
CA LEU A 216 -3.79 -9.94 -2.73
C LEU A 216 -5.20 -9.81 -3.32
N VAL A 217 -6.20 -10.25 -2.58
CA VAL A 217 -7.60 -10.21 -2.98
C VAL A 217 -8.28 -9.09 -2.21
N GLU A 218 -8.76 -8.09 -2.93
CA GLU A 218 -9.56 -6.97 -2.41
C GLU A 218 -11.04 -7.25 -2.64
N ILE A 219 -11.86 -7.32 -1.60
CA ILE A 219 -13.31 -7.56 -1.74
C ILE A 219 -14.07 -6.30 -1.34
N ARG A 220 -15.05 -5.87 -2.15
CA ARG A 220 -15.85 -4.70 -1.77
C ARG A 220 -16.66 -5.01 -0.52
N GLN A 221 -16.46 -4.23 0.54
CA GLN A 221 -16.87 -4.61 1.90
C GLN A 221 -18.40 -4.78 2.06
N ASP A 222 -19.23 -4.12 1.24
CA ASP A 222 -20.70 -4.30 1.25
C ASP A 222 -21.10 -5.74 0.90
N LEU A 223 -20.22 -6.48 0.23
CA LEU A 223 -20.44 -7.86 -0.19
C LEU A 223 -20.00 -8.88 0.87
N ILE A 224 -19.38 -8.44 1.97
CA ILE A 224 -18.84 -9.30 3.03
C ILE A 224 -19.06 -8.72 4.44
N ALA A 225 -19.95 -7.73 4.58
CA ALA A 225 -20.18 -7.03 5.85
C ALA A 225 -20.79 -7.95 6.92
N SER A 226 -21.55 -8.97 6.52
CA SER A 226 -22.04 -10.01 7.43
C SER A 226 -21.23 -11.30 7.32
N LYS A 227 -21.18 -12.06 8.42
CA LYS A 227 -20.59 -13.41 8.46
C LYS A 227 -21.12 -14.33 7.38
N LYS A 228 -22.42 -14.26 7.08
CA LYS A 228 -23.05 -15.09 6.05
C LYS A 228 -22.48 -14.78 4.67
N GLU A 229 -22.35 -13.50 4.35
CA GLU A 229 -21.83 -13.05 3.05
C GLU A 229 -20.33 -13.31 2.94
N ALA A 230 -19.56 -13.09 4.01
CA ALA A 230 -18.15 -13.43 4.10
C ALA A 230 -17.91 -14.95 3.88
N VAL A 231 -18.78 -15.81 4.41
CA VAL A 231 -18.72 -17.26 4.15
C VAL A 231 -18.95 -17.57 2.67
N ILE A 232 -19.98 -16.97 2.06
CA ILE A 232 -20.28 -17.17 0.62
C ILE A 232 -19.07 -16.76 -0.23
N TRP A 233 -18.44 -15.62 0.08
CA TRP A 233 -17.25 -15.15 -0.63
C TRP A 233 -16.03 -16.04 -0.40
N GLY A 234 -15.78 -16.47 0.84
CA GLY A 234 -14.69 -17.38 1.16
C GLY A 234 -14.79 -18.72 0.41
N GLU A 235 -15.99 -19.30 0.34
CA GLU A 235 -16.23 -20.54 -0.43
C GLU A 235 -16.11 -20.31 -1.95
N ARG A 236 -16.58 -19.16 -2.46
CA ARG A 236 -16.42 -18.78 -3.87
C ARG A 236 -14.94 -18.67 -4.24
N LEU A 237 -14.14 -17.99 -3.43
CA LEU A 237 -12.69 -17.89 -3.62
C LEU A 237 -12.02 -19.26 -3.56
N ALA A 238 -12.38 -20.09 -2.57
CA ALA A 238 -11.84 -21.44 -2.46
C ALA A 238 -12.12 -22.26 -3.73
N SER A 239 -13.35 -22.21 -4.24
CA SER A 239 -13.74 -22.90 -5.48
C SER A 239 -12.93 -22.41 -6.69
N ALA A 240 -12.69 -21.11 -6.81
CA ALA A 240 -11.92 -20.54 -7.91
C ALA A 240 -10.41 -20.85 -7.81
N LEU A 241 -9.88 -20.89 -6.57
CA LEU A 241 -8.46 -21.12 -6.30
C LEU A 241 -8.04 -22.59 -6.42
N ARG A 242 -8.88 -23.55 -6.03
CA ARG A 242 -8.55 -25.00 -6.07
C ARG A 242 -7.89 -25.47 -7.38
N PRO A 243 -8.45 -25.24 -8.58
CA PRO A 243 -7.82 -25.68 -9.82
C PRO A 243 -6.53 -24.92 -10.17
N ILE A 244 -6.35 -23.70 -9.63
CA ILE A 244 -5.14 -22.91 -9.83
C ILE A 244 -4.03 -23.49 -8.95
N LEU A 245 -4.32 -23.65 -7.66
CA LEU A 245 -3.41 -24.20 -6.65
C LEU A 245 -2.99 -25.64 -6.98
N ALA A 246 -3.85 -26.44 -7.63
CA ALA A 246 -3.47 -27.78 -8.06
C ALA A 246 -2.35 -27.82 -9.14
N GLN A 247 -1.99 -26.69 -9.75
CA GLN A 247 -0.97 -26.65 -10.79
C GLN A 247 0.44 -26.67 -10.16
N PRO A 248 1.33 -27.62 -10.53
CA PRO A 248 2.66 -27.72 -9.96
C PRO A 248 3.53 -26.46 -10.09
N ARG A 249 3.24 -25.60 -11.08
CA ARG A 249 3.97 -24.32 -11.28
C ARG A 249 3.73 -23.30 -10.17
N ILE A 250 2.60 -23.39 -9.46
CA ILE A 250 2.27 -22.49 -8.34
C ILE A 250 3.21 -22.75 -7.16
N HIS A 251 3.62 -24.01 -6.98
CA HIS A 251 4.49 -24.44 -5.90
C HIS A 251 5.96 -24.51 -6.34
N ARG A 252 6.40 -23.50 -7.10
CA ARG A 252 7.80 -23.34 -7.49
C ARG A 252 8.29 -21.96 -7.11
N ILE A 253 9.55 -21.89 -6.68
CA ILE A 253 10.23 -20.61 -6.48
C ILE A 253 10.63 -20.07 -7.86
N GLU A 254 10.01 -18.96 -8.26
CA GLU A 254 10.25 -18.28 -9.53
C GLU A 254 10.38 -16.78 -9.28
N PRO A 255 11.58 -16.20 -9.40
CA PRO A 255 11.78 -14.77 -9.20
C PRO A 255 11.12 -13.95 -10.32
N HIS A 256 10.30 -12.97 -9.95
CA HIS A 256 9.76 -11.97 -10.87
C HIS A 256 10.29 -10.60 -10.46
N ALA A 257 10.84 -9.84 -11.42
CA ALA A 257 11.32 -8.49 -11.16
C ALA A 257 10.14 -7.57 -10.84
N SER A 258 10.15 -6.99 -9.64
CA SER A 258 9.13 -6.04 -9.21
C SER A 258 9.04 -4.86 -10.17
N ARG A 259 7.83 -4.37 -10.43
CA ARG A 259 7.56 -3.19 -11.26
C ARG A 259 8.06 -1.90 -10.60
N THR A 260 8.20 -1.89 -9.27
CA THR A 260 8.62 -0.71 -8.49
C THR A 260 10.05 -0.78 -7.99
N ARG A 261 10.59 -1.99 -7.78
CA ARG A 261 12.01 -2.14 -7.42
C ARG A 261 12.90 -1.94 -8.64
N VAL A 262 13.62 -0.83 -8.69
CA VAL A 262 14.67 -0.62 -9.70
C VAL A 262 15.71 -1.73 -9.53
N SER A 263 15.87 -2.54 -10.58
CA SER A 263 16.84 -3.64 -10.62
C SER A 263 18.26 -3.10 -10.47
N HIS A 264 18.75 -3.01 -9.24
CA HIS A 264 20.17 -3.12 -8.99
C HIS A 264 20.53 -4.57 -9.27
N GLY A 265 20.93 -4.84 -10.52
CA GLY A 265 21.22 -6.18 -11.00
C GLY A 265 22.08 -6.95 -9.99
N ARG A 266 21.51 -8.01 -9.40
CA ARG A 266 22.31 -9.09 -8.85
C ARG A 266 22.90 -9.85 -10.02
N SER A 267 24.03 -9.38 -10.56
CA SER A 267 24.91 -10.24 -11.33
C SER A 267 25.70 -11.08 -10.34
N ASN A 268 25.38 -12.37 -10.28
CA ASN A 268 26.32 -13.39 -9.88
C ASN A 268 27.55 -13.27 -10.79
N HIS A 269 28.63 -12.67 -10.32
CA HIS A 269 29.98 -13.02 -10.74
C HIS A 269 30.96 -12.64 -9.63
N ASN A 270 31.75 -13.64 -9.21
CA ASN A 270 33.10 -13.42 -8.73
C ASN A 270 33.77 -12.46 -9.69
N ASP A 271 34.10 -11.25 -9.24
CA ASP A 271 35.33 -10.56 -9.59
C ASP A 271 35.50 -9.34 -8.67
N ALA A 272 36.71 -9.19 -8.17
CA ALA A 272 37.11 -8.17 -7.23
C ALA A 272 37.14 -6.78 -7.86
N ALA A 273 36.89 -5.76 -7.01
CA ALA A 273 37.05 -4.32 -7.22
C ALA A 273 35.91 -3.58 -7.96
N GLY A 274 35.19 -2.72 -7.23
CA GLY A 274 34.21 -1.78 -7.80
C GLY A 274 33.40 -1.01 -6.75
N THR A 275 33.98 0.08 -6.26
CA THR A 275 33.42 1.27 -5.59
C THR A 275 32.14 1.12 -4.73
N GLU A 276 32.29 1.18 -3.42
CA GLU A 276 31.19 1.46 -2.48
C GLU A 276 30.49 2.77 -2.88
N ARG A 277 29.18 2.72 -3.15
CA ARG A 277 28.38 3.95 -3.32
C ARG A 277 28.42 4.72 -2.02
N SER A 278 28.79 6.00 -2.10
CA SER A 278 28.87 6.82 -0.90
C SER A 278 27.47 7.05 -0.34
N ARG A 279 27.37 7.28 0.97
CA ARG A 279 26.12 7.73 1.61
C ARG A 279 25.54 8.98 0.94
N ALA A 280 26.40 9.84 0.37
CA ALA A 280 25.97 11.05 -0.32
C ALA A 280 25.26 10.75 -1.65
N ASP A 281 25.75 9.75 -2.40
CA ASP A 281 25.11 9.31 -3.65
C ASP A 281 23.74 8.69 -3.36
N LEU A 282 23.66 7.85 -2.32
CA LEU A 282 22.40 7.26 -1.88
C LEU A 282 21.41 8.34 -1.43
N MET A 283 21.84 9.32 -0.64
CA MET A 283 20.97 10.42 -0.23
C MET A 283 20.47 11.24 -1.42
N SER A 284 21.34 11.51 -2.40
CA SER A 284 20.96 12.23 -3.62
C SER A 284 19.89 11.47 -4.41
N GLU A 285 20.00 10.14 -4.52
CA GLU A 285 19.01 9.29 -5.17
C GLU A 285 17.66 9.32 -4.44
N LEU A 286 17.67 9.26 -3.11
CA LEU A 286 16.47 9.32 -2.26
C LEU A 286 15.77 10.68 -2.38
N GLU A 287 16.52 11.79 -2.28
CA GLU A 287 16.00 13.14 -2.44
C GLU A 287 15.36 13.34 -3.83
N ALA A 288 16.01 12.84 -4.88
CA ALA A 288 15.44 12.86 -6.23
C ALA A 288 14.16 12.03 -6.33
N GLY A 289 14.09 10.89 -5.64
CA GLY A 289 12.88 10.06 -5.54
C GLY A 289 11.71 10.79 -4.87
N VAL A 290 11.97 11.45 -3.73
CA VAL A 290 10.99 12.27 -3.01
C VAL A 290 10.50 13.43 -3.88
N TYR A 291 11.41 14.12 -4.58
CA TYR A 291 11.05 15.20 -5.49
C TYR A 291 10.11 14.72 -6.62
N ARG A 292 10.42 13.58 -7.25
CA ARG A 292 9.55 12.98 -8.29
C ARG A 292 8.16 12.68 -7.75
N ARG A 293 8.06 12.12 -6.53
CA ARG A 293 6.78 11.82 -5.87
C ARG A 293 5.98 13.09 -5.58
N LEU A 294 6.62 14.16 -5.10
CA LEU A 294 5.97 15.46 -4.88
C LEU A 294 5.40 16.03 -6.18
N VAL A 295 6.19 16.01 -7.26
CA VAL A 295 5.77 16.50 -8.57
C VAL A 295 4.58 15.69 -9.10
N ALA A 296 4.62 14.36 -9.02
CA ALA A 296 3.51 13.50 -9.41
C ALA A 296 2.23 13.82 -8.62
N HIS A 297 2.33 13.95 -7.29
CA HIS A 297 1.21 14.31 -6.44
C HIS A 297 0.57 15.65 -6.82
N LEU A 298 1.40 16.67 -7.10
CA LEU A 298 0.92 18.00 -7.51
C LEU A 298 0.29 18.01 -8.91
N ARG A 299 0.63 17.05 -9.79
CA ARG A 299 0.00 16.90 -11.11
C ARG A 299 -1.41 16.30 -11.00
N GLU A 300 -1.60 15.36 -10.09
CA GLU A 300 -2.92 14.76 -9.83
C GLU A 300 -3.87 15.78 -9.16
N ARG A 301 -3.34 16.64 -8.30
CA ARG A 301 -4.09 17.67 -7.56
C ARG A 301 -4.34 18.95 -8.37
N THR A 302 -4.97 18.83 -9.54
CA THR A 302 -5.33 19.99 -10.39
C THR A 302 -6.34 20.93 -9.73
N ASP A 303 -7.08 20.46 -8.73
CA ASP A 303 -7.95 21.25 -7.87
C ASP A 303 -7.18 22.29 -7.04
N VAL A 304 -5.93 21.99 -6.66
CA VAL A 304 -5.09 22.87 -5.86
C VAL A 304 -4.40 23.90 -6.76
N GLN A 305 -4.88 25.14 -6.72
CA GLN A 305 -4.34 26.22 -7.55
C GLN A 305 -3.03 26.75 -6.99
N ASN A 306 -2.16 27.28 -7.86
CA ASN A 306 -0.87 27.82 -7.43
C ASN A 306 -1.02 28.97 -6.43
N ILE A 307 -2.08 29.79 -6.53
CA ILE A 307 -2.30 30.89 -5.57
C ILE A 307 -2.61 30.37 -4.17
N ASP A 308 -3.29 29.23 -4.04
CA ASP A 308 -3.57 28.60 -2.75
C ASP A 308 -2.28 28.06 -2.13
N LEU A 309 -1.42 27.41 -2.94
CA LEU A 309 -0.11 26.96 -2.49
C LEU A 309 0.78 28.14 -2.04
N MET A 310 0.77 29.23 -2.80
CA MET A 310 1.52 30.43 -2.41
C MET A 310 1.00 31.06 -1.12
N ASN A 311 -0.31 31.08 -0.91
CA ASN A 311 -0.92 31.65 0.29
C ASN A 311 -0.68 30.77 1.52
N LEU A 312 -0.72 29.45 1.36
CA LEU A 312 -0.59 28.49 2.46
C LEU A 312 0.86 28.20 2.83
N ALA A 313 1.70 27.95 1.83
CA ALA A 313 3.02 27.35 1.99
C ALA A 313 4.17 28.20 1.44
N GLY A 314 3.89 29.34 0.82
CA GLY A 314 4.92 30.25 0.30
C GLY A 314 5.63 29.79 -0.98
N PHE A 315 5.28 28.63 -1.54
CA PHE A 315 5.78 28.15 -2.83
C PHE A 315 4.66 27.52 -3.66
N CYS A 316 4.87 27.35 -4.96
CA CYS A 316 3.93 26.66 -5.85
C CYS A 316 4.68 25.87 -6.95
N ARG A 317 3.95 25.29 -7.90
CA ARG A 317 4.54 24.55 -9.04
C ARG A 317 5.54 25.39 -9.84
N ASN A 318 5.26 26.68 -10.04
CA ASN A 318 6.19 27.58 -10.73
C ASN A 318 7.49 27.80 -9.94
N CYS A 319 7.45 27.78 -8.61
CA CYS A 319 8.65 27.84 -7.77
C CYS A 319 9.49 26.58 -7.97
N LEU A 320 8.87 25.39 -7.98
CA LEU A 320 9.56 24.13 -8.27
C LEU A 320 10.21 24.13 -9.66
N SER A 321 9.55 24.70 -10.68
CA SER A 321 10.12 24.84 -12.03
C SER A 321 11.32 25.78 -12.05
N ASN A 322 11.29 26.86 -11.26
CA ASN A 322 12.42 27.78 -11.14
C ASN A 322 13.58 27.10 -10.40
N TRP A 323 13.34 26.42 -9.27
CA TRP A 323 14.38 25.69 -8.54
C TRP A 323 15.04 24.61 -9.40
N LEU A 324 14.24 23.88 -10.19
CA LEU A 324 14.77 22.89 -11.13
C LEU A 324 15.65 23.54 -12.20
N LYS A 325 15.22 24.69 -12.74
CA LYS A 325 16.03 25.47 -13.69
C LYS A 325 17.34 25.95 -13.06
N ASP A 326 17.28 26.50 -11.84
CA ASP A 326 18.45 27.02 -11.14
C ASP A 326 19.46 25.89 -10.82
N ALA A 327 18.95 24.72 -10.41
CA ALA A 327 19.78 23.52 -10.20
C ALA A 327 20.41 23.02 -11.51
N ALA A 328 19.66 23.01 -12.61
CA ALA A 328 20.16 22.67 -13.94
C ALA A 328 21.27 23.63 -14.41
N GLU A 329 21.09 24.93 -14.17
CA GLU A 329 22.10 25.96 -14.47
C GLU A 329 23.37 25.76 -13.64
N ALA A 330 23.23 25.50 -12.33
CA ALA A 330 24.36 25.18 -11.45
C ALA A 330 25.10 23.89 -11.84
N ALA A 331 24.39 22.92 -12.43
CA ALA A 331 24.95 21.67 -12.94
C ALA A 331 25.54 21.78 -14.36
N GLY A 332 25.53 22.97 -14.97
CA GLY A 332 26.05 23.19 -16.33
C GLY A 332 25.15 22.64 -17.46
N GLN A 333 23.89 22.33 -17.16
CA GLN A 333 22.89 21.83 -18.11
C GLN A 333 21.65 22.73 -18.09
N PRO A 334 21.73 23.99 -18.56
CA PRO A 334 20.67 24.96 -18.39
C PRO A 334 19.37 24.51 -19.08
N LEU A 335 18.25 24.68 -18.38
CA LEU A 335 16.90 24.48 -18.91
C LEU A 335 16.25 25.83 -19.24
N SER A 336 15.51 25.88 -20.34
CA SER A 336 14.58 26.99 -20.57
C SER A 336 13.44 26.96 -19.54
N LYS A 337 12.76 28.10 -19.41
CA LYS A 337 11.60 28.24 -18.51
C LYS A 337 10.44 27.34 -18.93
N GLU A 338 10.28 27.16 -20.24
CA GLU A 338 9.27 26.32 -20.85
C GLU A 338 9.54 24.84 -20.55
N GLU A 339 10.80 24.40 -20.70
CA GLU A 339 11.22 23.03 -20.39
C GLU A 339 11.07 22.70 -18.90
N SER A 340 11.55 23.57 -18.00
CA SER A 340 11.46 23.30 -16.56
C SER A 340 10.02 23.28 -16.07
N ARG A 341 9.13 24.08 -16.69
CA ARG A 341 7.69 23.99 -16.45
C ARG A 341 7.11 22.70 -17.01
N ALA A 342 7.43 22.31 -18.23
CA ALA A 342 6.94 21.05 -18.79
C ALA A 342 7.34 19.86 -17.90
N LEU A 343 8.56 19.86 -17.36
CA LEU A 343 9.04 18.84 -16.42
C LEU A 343 8.30 18.83 -15.08
N VAL A 344 7.77 19.96 -14.59
CA VAL A 344 6.98 19.97 -13.35
C VAL A 344 5.50 19.68 -13.62
N TYR A 345 4.91 20.29 -14.65
CA TYR A 345 3.49 20.16 -14.97
C TYR A 345 3.15 18.86 -15.72
N GLY A 346 4.14 18.16 -16.28
CA GLY A 346 3.96 16.93 -17.06
C GLY A 346 3.43 17.15 -18.48
N MET A 347 3.23 18.41 -18.88
CA MET A 347 2.78 18.85 -20.20
C MET A 347 3.17 20.33 -20.38
N PRO A 348 3.10 20.89 -21.61
CA PRO A 348 3.33 22.31 -21.82
C PRO A 348 2.46 23.18 -20.89
N TYR A 349 3.07 24.20 -20.27
CA TYR A 349 2.39 25.03 -19.26
C TYR A 349 1.11 25.70 -19.80
N GLU A 350 1.13 26.17 -21.04
CA GLU A 350 -0.04 26.80 -21.65
C GLU A 350 -1.20 25.81 -21.83
N GLU A 351 -0.92 24.53 -22.11
CA GLU A 351 -1.95 23.49 -22.14
C GLU A 351 -2.51 23.21 -20.75
N TRP A 352 -1.64 23.10 -19.74
CA TRP A 352 -2.08 22.89 -18.36
C TRP A 352 -2.93 24.05 -17.87
N ARG A 353 -2.51 25.28 -18.18
CA ARG A 353 -3.23 26.52 -17.85
C ARG A 353 -4.61 26.54 -18.48
N ALA A 354 -4.71 26.24 -19.77
CA ALA A 354 -5.99 26.21 -20.48
C ALA A 354 -6.96 25.15 -19.92
N ARG A 355 -6.44 23.99 -19.46
CA ARG A 355 -7.27 22.89 -18.97
C ARG A 355 -7.67 23.01 -17.50
N TYR A 356 -6.79 23.54 -16.65
CA TYR A 356 -6.91 23.36 -15.19
C TYR A 356 -6.77 24.65 -14.37
N GLN A 357 -6.20 25.73 -14.93
CA GLN A 357 -6.05 26.97 -14.17
C GLN A 357 -7.37 27.74 -14.11
N LYS A 358 -7.80 28.06 -12.89
CA LYS A 358 -8.96 28.90 -12.63
C LYS A 358 -8.52 30.33 -12.34
N GLU A 359 -9.39 31.29 -12.61
CA GLU A 359 -9.17 32.67 -12.20
C GLU A 359 -9.19 32.75 -10.66
N ALA A 360 -8.23 33.49 -10.10
CA ALA A 360 -8.16 33.71 -8.67
C ALA A 360 -9.33 34.58 -8.19
N THR A 361 -9.97 34.17 -7.10
CA THR A 361 -10.99 34.97 -6.41
C THR A 361 -10.38 36.21 -5.76
N GLU A 362 -11.19 37.23 -5.51
CA GLU A 362 -10.74 38.45 -4.81
C GLU A 362 -10.19 38.14 -3.41
N THR A 363 -10.77 37.17 -2.70
CA THR A 363 -10.25 36.70 -1.40
C THR A 363 -8.85 36.10 -1.53
N GLN A 364 -8.61 35.24 -2.53
CA GLN A 364 -7.28 34.66 -2.76
C GLN A 364 -6.26 35.72 -3.16
N LYS A 365 -6.66 36.72 -3.98
CA LYS A 365 -5.81 37.86 -4.37
C LYS A 365 -5.47 38.73 -3.16
N ALA A 366 -6.43 39.01 -2.29
CA ALA A 366 -6.24 39.80 -1.07
C ALA A 366 -5.30 39.08 -0.09
N ALA A 367 -5.51 37.77 0.14
CA ALA A 367 -4.61 36.95 0.96
C ALA A 367 -3.19 36.92 0.37
N PHE A 368 -3.08 36.79 -0.95
CA PHE A 368 -1.79 36.83 -1.65
C PHE A 368 -1.09 38.17 -1.49
N ALA A 369 -1.81 39.29 -1.61
CA ALA A 369 -1.26 40.62 -1.38
C ALA A 369 -0.78 40.81 0.06
N ALA A 370 -1.57 40.36 1.05
CA ALA A 370 -1.23 40.46 2.47
C ALA A 370 -0.01 39.61 2.86
N GLY A 371 0.17 38.43 2.27
CA GLY A 371 1.29 37.52 2.55
C GLY A 371 2.65 37.94 1.96
N ALA A 372 2.76 39.13 1.34
CA ALA A 372 3.98 39.57 0.65
C ALA A 372 5.21 39.70 1.57
N ALA A 373 5.02 39.94 2.87
CA ALA A 373 6.11 40.07 3.83
C ALA A 373 6.86 38.75 4.11
N HIS A 374 6.24 37.60 3.85
CA HIS A 374 6.80 36.27 4.16
C HIS A 374 7.45 35.56 2.97
N ARG A 375 7.52 36.21 1.80
CA ARG A 375 8.08 35.66 0.55
C ARG A 375 9.44 36.28 0.27
N ARG A 376 10.51 35.78 0.90
CA ARG A 376 11.91 36.06 0.53
C ARG A 376 12.64 34.76 0.29
#